data_AF-A0A9R1QY06-F1
#
_entry.id   AF-A0A9R1QY06-F1
#
_cell.length_a   1.000
_cell.length_b   1.000
_cell.length_c   1.000
_cell.angle_alpha   90.00
_cell.angle_beta   90.00
_cell.angle_gamma   90.00
#
_symmetry.space_group_name_H-M   'P 1'
#
loop_
_entity.id
_entity.type
_entity.pdbx_description
1 polymer ?
#
loop_
_entity_poly.entity_id
_entity_poly.type
_entity_poly.pdbx_seq_one_letter_code
_entity_poly.pdbx_strand_id
1 'polypeptide(L)'
;MSLDVADLAKLFASGLRDATDLMCFPVCLAGHMLLVLYEKGSVFVLKKDVKIGKLVALDNIGRYAIFIGPQRCVAVDADKFPGIEANCAYFTEQLGSSVHICKCNIKDRKVERISEAADFVKQDKKFVLTADRPSTIIHLLSGYTVNIPDSQLALQQVP
;
A
#
# COMPACT_ATOMS: atom_id res chain seq x y z
N MET A 1 7.48 5.94 18.00
CA MET A 1 7.18 7.28 17.45
C MET A 1 5.67 7.46 17.42
N SER A 2 5.11 8.35 18.23
CA SER A 2 3.68 8.68 18.21
C SER A 2 3.48 9.91 17.33
N LEU A 3 2.68 9.82 16.28
CA LEU A 3 2.27 11.01 15.52
C LEU A 3 1.18 11.74 16.31
N ASP A 4 1.34 13.05 16.49
CA ASP A 4 0.32 13.87 17.14
C ASP A 4 -0.91 14.07 16.23
N VAL A 5 -2.08 14.25 16.84
CA VAL A 5 -3.34 14.53 16.14
C VAL A 5 -3.23 15.83 15.35
N ALA A 6 -2.41 16.80 15.76
CA ALA A 6 -2.14 18.02 15.00
C ALA A 6 -1.32 17.75 13.72
N ASP A 7 -0.36 16.82 13.76
CA ASP A 7 0.43 16.43 12.58
C ASP A 7 -0.41 15.60 11.61
N LEU A 8 -1.31 14.77 12.15
CA LEU A 8 -2.29 14.04 11.36
C LEU A 8 -3.38 14.97 10.80
N ALA A 9 -3.81 15.98 11.56
CA ALA A 9 -4.75 16.99 11.07
C ALA A 9 -4.11 17.87 10.00
N LYS A 10 -2.79 18.11 10.01
CA LYS A 10 -2.10 18.74 8.86
C LYS A 10 -2.17 17.85 7.62
N LEU A 11 -2.03 16.53 7.78
CA LEU A 11 -2.20 15.57 6.67
C LEU A 11 -3.63 15.53 6.09
N PHE A 12 -4.66 15.78 6.90
CA PHE A 12 -6.06 15.76 6.46
C PHE A 12 -6.65 17.15 6.12
N ALA A 13 -6.18 18.23 6.76
CA ALA A 13 -6.71 19.60 6.63
C ALA A 13 -5.99 20.43 5.56
N SER A 14 -4.72 20.13 5.26
CA SER A 14 -4.14 20.54 3.99
C SER A 14 -4.66 19.58 2.94
N GLY A 15 -5.84 19.85 2.38
CA GLY A 15 -6.33 19.07 1.24
C GLY A 15 -5.19 18.95 0.23
N LEU A 16 -4.71 17.71 0.03
CA LEU A 16 -3.57 17.24 -0.77
C LEU A 16 -2.98 18.32 -1.71
N ARG A 17 -2.28 19.31 -1.15
CA ARG A 17 -1.66 20.39 -1.91
C ARG A 17 -0.16 20.23 -1.69
N ASP A 18 0.47 19.58 -2.66
CA ASP A 18 1.92 19.40 -2.86
C ASP A 18 2.70 18.31 -2.08
N ALA A 19 2.05 17.24 -1.58
CA ALA A 19 2.77 16.03 -1.13
C ALA A 19 2.54 14.86 -2.11
N THR A 20 3.27 14.83 -3.22
CA THR A 20 3.13 13.82 -4.28
C THR A 20 3.53 12.39 -3.89
N ASP A 21 4.15 12.18 -2.73
CA ASP A 21 4.77 10.89 -2.35
C ASP A 21 4.17 10.19 -1.13
N LEU A 22 3.18 10.78 -0.45
CA LEU A 22 2.54 10.18 0.72
C LEU A 22 1.20 9.54 0.35
N MET A 23 1.11 8.22 0.50
CA MET A 23 -0.15 7.49 0.38
C MET A 23 -0.72 7.15 1.75
N CYS A 24 -2.02 7.35 1.92
CA CYS A 24 -2.73 7.14 3.17
C CYS A 24 -4.06 6.43 2.90
N PHE A 25 -4.22 5.23 3.45
CA PHE A 25 -5.42 4.42 3.24
C PHE A 25 -6.00 3.88 4.55
N PRO A 26 -7.32 4.03 4.77
CA PRO A 26 -7.99 3.25 5.79
C PRO A 26 -8.14 1.80 5.34
N VAL A 27 -7.79 0.86 6.22
CA VAL A 27 -7.91 -0.59 5.95
C VAL A 27 -8.59 -1.26 7.14
N CYS A 28 -9.63 -2.06 6.86
CA CYS A 28 -10.30 -2.86 7.88
C CYS A 28 -9.61 -4.23 7.99
N LEU A 29 -9.13 -4.57 9.18
CA LEU A 29 -8.37 -5.78 9.45
C LEU A 29 -8.86 -6.40 10.77
N ALA A 30 -9.35 -7.64 10.70
CA ALA A 30 -9.92 -8.37 11.85
C ALA A 30 -10.92 -7.53 12.68
N GLY A 31 -11.82 -6.81 12.01
CA GLY A 31 -12.83 -5.95 12.65
C GLY A 31 -12.30 -4.63 13.22
N HIS A 32 -11.02 -4.30 13.01
CA HIS A 32 -10.41 -3.05 13.42
C HIS A 32 -10.09 -2.16 12.22
N MET A 33 -10.34 -0.86 12.35
CA MET A 33 -9.93 0.12 11.35
C MET A 33 -8.50 0.59 11.64
N LEU A 34 -7.61 0.37 10.67
CA LEU A 34 -6.21 0.77 10.69
C LEU A 34 -5.98 1.85 9.64
N LEU A 35 -4.95 2.67 9.86
CA LEU A 35 -4.46 3.63 8.87
C LEU A 35 -3.11 3.15 8.35
N VAL A 36 -3.01 2.93 7.04
CA VAL A 36 -1.77 2.54 6.38
C VAL A 36 -1.18 3.77 5.70
N LEU A 37 0.05 4.11 6.07
CA LEU A 37 0.82 5.19 5.47
C LEU A 37 1.99 4.59 4.70
N TYR A 38 2.24 5.13 3.52
CA TYR A 38 3.41 4.83 2.72
C TYR A 38 4.05 6.13 2.24
N GLU A 39 5.34 6.31 2.56
CA GLU A 39 6.12 7.47 2.13
C GLU A 39 7.54 7.03 1.79
N LYS A 40 7.97 7.26 0.54
CA LYS A 40 9.36 7.02 0.07
C LYS A 40 9.96 5.68 0.52
N GLY A 41 9.21 4.58 0.33
CA GLY A 41 9.65 3.23 0.71
C GLY A 41 9.40 2.85 2.17
N SER A 42 8.96 3.77 3.02
CA SER A 42 8.64 3.52 4.42
C SER A 42 7.15 3.25 4.61
N VAL A 43 6.82 2.11 5.24
CA VAL A 43 5.45 1.71 5.55
C VAL A 43 5.19 1.87 7.05
N PHE A 44 4.04 2.47 7.39
CA PHE A 44 3.55 2.56 8.76
C PHE A 44 2.11 2.07 8.83
N VAL A 45 1.81 1.22 9.81
CA VAL A 45 0.44 0.82 10.12
C VAL A 45 0.08 1.41 11.47
N LEU A 46 -0.98 2.21 11.52
CA LEU A 46 -1.41 2.90 12.73
C LEU A 46 -2.78 2.39 13.18
N LYS A 47 -2.97 2.28 14.49
CA LYS A 47 -4.27 2.01 15.13
C LYS A 47 -4.63 3.15 16.07
N LYS A 48 -5.91 3.49 16.14
CA LYS A 48 -6.41 4.41 17.17
C LYS A 48 -6.44 3.70 18.52
N ASP A 49 -5.65 4.20 19.46
CA ASP A 49 -5.77 3.84 20.85
C ASP A 49 -6.87 4.70 21.48
N VAL A 50 -7.94 4.03 21.91
CA VAL A 50 -9.14 4.67 22.46
C VAL A 50 -8.87 5.25 23.86
N LYS A 51 -7.93 4.68 24.62
CA LYS A 51 -7.65 5.12 26.00
C LYS A 51 -6.90 6.44 26.01
N ILE A 52 -5.94 6.60 25.11
CA ILE A 52 -5.11 7.83 25.02
C ILE A 52 -5.58 8.79 23.91
N GLY A 53 -6.56 8.38 23.09
CA GLY A 53 -7.10 9.19 22.01
C GLY A 53 -6.12 9.47 20.85
N LYS A 54 -5.03 8.70 20.74
CA LYS A 54 -3.94 8.92 19.77
C LYS A 54 -3.80 7.75 18.79
N LEU A 55 -3.17 8.00 17.65
CA LEU A 55 -2.72 6.95 16.75
C LEU A 55 -1.39 6.37 17.24
N VAL A 56 -1.32 5.05 17.29
CA VAL A 56 -0.14 4.30 17.70
C VAL A 56 0.31 3.41 16.55
N ALA A 57 1.61 3.42 16.26
CA ALA A 57 2.19 2.55 15.25
C ALA A 57 2.18 1.09 15.73
N LEU A 58 1.73 0.21 14.85
CA LEU A 58 1.80 -1.23 15.03
C LEU A 58 3.09 -1.74 14.40
N ASP A 59 3.76 -2.64 15.12
CA ASP A 59 4.87 -3.46 14.64
C ASP A 59 4.39 -4.87 14.23
N ASN A 60 3.15 -5.22 14.58
CA ASN A 60 2.55 -6.51 14.32
C ASN A 60 1.07 -6.42 13.91
N ILE A 61 0.73 -6.92 12.73
CA ILE A 61 -0.64 -7.09 12.22
C ILE A 61 -1.10 -8.56 12.21
N GLY A 62 -0.33 -9.47 12.82
CA GLY A 62 -0.64 -10.88 12.93
C GLY A 62 -0.48 -11.62 11.59
N ARG A 63 -1.38 -12.58 11.32
CA ARG A 63 -1.40 -13.41 10.10
C ARG A 63 -1.72 -12.65 8.80
N TYR A 64 -1.97 -11.35 8.88
CA TYR A 64 -2.39 -10.56 7.74
C TYR A 64 -1.19 -9.98 7.00
N ALA A 65 -1.37 -9.71 5.72
CA ALA A 65 -0.46 -8.93 4.91
C ALA A 65 -1.23 -7.78 4.25
N ILE A 66 -0.52 -6.69 3.91
CA ILE A 66 -1.12 -5.49 3.33
C ILE A 66 -0.50 -5.26 1.95
N PHE A 67 -1.33 -5.03 0.93
CA PHE A 67 -0.88 -4.58 -0.39
C PHE A 67 -1.22 -3.11 -0.55
N ILE A 68 -0.22 -2.32 -0.94
CA ILE A 68 -0.32 -0.88 -1.08
C ILE A 68 0.00 -0.52 -2.53
N GLY A 69 -0.88 0.24 -3.17
CA GLY A 69 -0.63 0.79 -4.49
C GLY A 69 -1.25 2.17 -4.65
N PRO A 70 -0.97 2.86 -5.77
CA PRO A 70 -1.44 4.21 -6.03
C PRO A 70 -2.95 4.39 -5.93
N GLN A 71 -3.74 3.35 -6.24
CA GLN A 71 -5.20 3.46 -6.34
C GLN A 71 -5.92 2.95 -5.10
N ARG A 72 -5.38 1.95 -4.43
CA ARG A 72 -6.03 1.31 -3.27
C ARG A 72 -5.03 0.55 -2.42
N CYS A 73 -5.47 0.26 -1.20
CA CYS A 73 -4.78 -0.58 -0.25
C CYS A 73 -5.72 -1.70 0.20
N VAL A 74 -5.19 -2.92 0.34
CA VAL A 74 -6.00 -4.08 0.75
C VAL A 74 -5.22 -4.95 1.73
N ALA A 75 -5.90 -5.41 2.77
CA ALA A 75 -5.37 -6.44 3.67
C ALA A 75 -5.89 -7.81 3.26
N VAL A 76 -5.01 -8.82 3.31
CA VAL A 76 -5.34 -10.21 3.03
C VAL A 76 -4.87 -11.11 4.18
N ASP A 77 -5.55 -12.24 4.35
CA ASP A 77 -5.12 -13.30 5.26
C ASP A 77 -4.00 -14.08 4.59
N ALA A 78 -2.77 -14.00 5.10
CA ALA A 78 -1.59 -14.58 4.44
C ALA A 78 -1.70 -16.11 4.34
N ASP A 79 -2.33 -16.76 5.33
CA ASP A 79 -2.51 -18.22 5.36
C ASP A 79 -3.36 -18.74 4.20
N LYS A 80 -4.12 -17.86 3.52
CA LYS A 80 -4.99 -18.22 2.39
C LYS A 80 -4.30 -18.16 1.03
N PHE A 81 -3.07 -17.62 0.96
CA PHE A 81 -2.41 -17.32 -0.29
C PHE A 81 -0.95 -17.78 -0.28
N PRO A 82 -0.55 -18.67 -1.19
CA PRO A 82 0.82 -19.19 -1.22
C PRO A 82 1.82 -18.06 -1.51
N GLY A 83 2.93 -18.05 -0.76
CA GLY A 83 4.02 -17.09 -0.90
C GLY A 83 3.78 -15.73 -0.25
N ILE A 84 2.60 -15.46 0.31
CA ILE A 84 2.35 -14.25 1.11
C ILE A 84 2.85 -14.49 2.53
N GLU A 85 3.68 -13.58 3.03
CA GLU A 85 4.20 -13.61 4.39
C GLU A 85 3.33 -12.78 5.33
N ALA A 86 3.03 -13.34 6.50
CA ALA A 86 2.35 -12.63 7.56
C ALA A 86 3.18 -11.44 8.07
N ASN A 87 2.49 -10.41 8.58
CA ASN A 87 3.09 -9.19 9.10
C ASN A 87 3.95 -8.40 8.09
N CYS A 88 3.67 -8.57 6.79
CA CYS A 88 4.36 -7.88 5.72
C CYS A 88 3.44 -6.91 4.97
N ALA A 89 4.04 -5.85 4.44
CA ALA A 89 3.45 -4.96 3.47
C ALA A 89 4.14 -5.12 2.11
N TYR A 90 3.36 -5.24 1.06
CA TYR A 90 3.80 -5.33 -0.33
C TYR A 90 3.43 -4.03 -1.04
N PHE A 91 4.37 -3.44 -1.75
CA PHE A 91 4.15 -2.20 -2.48
C PHE A 91 4.99 -2.15 -3.74
N THR A 92 4.62 -1.23 -4.64
CA THR A 92 5.33 -1.00 -5.88
C THR A 92 6.25 0.22 -5.75
N GLU A 93 7.53 0.05 -6.05
CA GLU A 93 8.53 1.12 -6.06
C GLU A 93 8.92 1.44 -7.51
N GLN A 94 8.86 2.73 -7.88
CA GLN A 94 9.29 3.19 -9.20
C GLN A 94 10.81 3.43 -9.23
N LEU A 95 11.50 2.77 -10.14
CA LEU A 95 12.92 2.98 -10.43
C LEU A 95 13.10 3.33 -11.91
N GLY A 96 13.35 4.60 -12.21
CA GLY A 96 13.40 5.10 -13.58
C GLY A 96 12.03 4.96 -14.29
N SER A 97 12.01 4.26 -15.42
CA SER A 97 10.79 3.96 -16.20
C SER A 97 10.09 2.66 -15.77
N SER A 98 10.70 1.91 -14.86
CA SER A 98 10.23 0.60 -14.40
C SER A 98 9.70 0.66 -12.98
N VAL A 99 8.88 -0.32 -12.62
CA VAL A 99 8.35 -0.50 -11.28
C VAL A 99 8.58 -1.93 -10.84
N HIS A 100 8.99 -2.07 -9.58
CA HIS A 100 9.31 -3.33 -8.94
C HIS A 100 8.42 -3.56 -7.74
N ILE A 101 8.11 -4.83 -7.45
CA ILE A 101 7.43 -5.19 -6.20
C ILE A 101 8.46 -5.32 -5.08
N CYS A 102 8.19 -4.60 -4.00
CA CYS A 102 8.94 -4.63 -2.75
C CYS A 102 8.06 -5.21 -1.63
N LYS A 103 8.72 -5.89 -0.70
CA LYS A 103 8.16 -6.44 0.54
C LYS A 103 8.80 -5.71 1.71
N CYS A 104 8.02 -5.36 2.73
CA CYS A 104 8.50 -4.77 3.96
C CYS A 104 7.90 -5.50 5.15
N ASN A 105 8.73 -6.03 6.05
CA ASN A 105 8.22 -6.57 7.31
C ASN A 105 7.89 -5.41 8.26
N ILE A 106 6.67 -5.37 8.79
CA ILE A 106 6.18 -4.22 9.57
C ILE A 106 6.95 -4.05 10.89
N LYS A 107 7.49 -5.15 11.43
CA LYS A 107 8.19 -5.15 12.72
C LYS A 107 9.53 -4.44 12.66
N ASP A 108 10.40 -4.86 11.73
CA ASP A 108 11.76 -4.35 11.59
C ASP A 108 11.89 -3.29 10.50
N ARG A 109 10.84 -3.09 9.70
CA ARG A 109 10.78 -2.16 8.56
C ARG A 109 11.81 -2.44 7.48
N LYS A 110 12.31 -3.68 7.44
CA LYS A 110 13.26 -4.11 6.43
C LYS A 110 12.55 -4.24 5.09
N VAL A 111 13.01 -3.47 4.11
CA VAL A 111 12.52 -3.51 2.73
C VAL A 111 13.38 -4.44 1.90
N GLU A 112 12.74 -5.33 1.15
CA GLU A 112 13.35 -6.27 0.23
C GLU A 112 12.64 -6.17 -1.12
N ARG A 113 13.41 -6.01 -2.21
CA ARG A 113 12.85 -6.16 -3.56
C ARG A 113 12.66 -7.65 -3.84
N ILE A 114 11.47 -8.04 -4.26
CA ILE A 114 11.13 -9.45 -4.51
C ILE A 114 10.88 -9.77 -5.99
N SER A 115 10.83 -8.74 -6.84
CA SER A 115 10.76 -8.90 -8.29
C SER A 115 12.15 -8.92 -8.92
N GLU A 116 12.44 -9.92 -9.74
CA GLU A 116 13.72 -10.04 -10.46
C GLU A 116 13.81 -9.10 -11.67
N ALA A 117 12.68 -8.89 -12.37
CA ALA A 117 12.56 -8.02 -13.54
C ALA A 117 11.63 -6.82 -13.27
N ALA A 118 11.46 -5.96 -14.26
CA ALA A 118 10.45 -4.90 -14.22
C ALA A 118 9.04 -5.50 -14.34
N ASP A 119 8.25 -5.44 -13.27
CA ASP A 119 6.88 -5.97 -13.26
C ASP A 119 5.90 -5.04 -13.97
N PHE A 120 6.14 -3.72 -13.88
CA PHE A 120 5.33 -2.72 -14.55
C PHE A 120 6.19 -1.69 -15.25
N VAL A 121 5.74 -1.27 -16.44
CA VAL A 121 6.32 -0.15 -17.17
C VAL A 121 5.35 1.02 -17.12
N LYS A 122 5.90 2.20 -16.85
CA LYS A 122 5.14 3.45 -16.83
C LYS A 122 5.02 4.00 -18.27
N GLN A 123 3.91 3.71 -18.95
CA GLN A 123 3.58 4.32 -20.25
C GLN A 123 2.56 5.44 -20.03
N ASP A 124 2.90 6.69 -20.33
CA ASP A 124 1.98 7.84 -20.34
C ASP A 124 1.01 7.91 -19.13
N LYS A 125 1.55 7.69 -17.93
CA LYS A 125 0.87 7.69 -16.60
C LYS A 125 0.01 6.46 -16.29
N LYS A 126 -0.03 5.45 -17.15
CA LYS A 126 -0.60 4.13 -16.86
C LYS A 126 0.53 3.14 -16.59
N PHE A 127 0.43 2.42 -15.48
CA PHE A 127 1.28 1.26 -15.23
C PHE A 127 0.71 0.10 -16.02
N VAL A 128 1.47 -0.43 -16.97
CA VAL A 128 1.13 -1.66 -17.68
C VAL A 128 1.97 -2.77 -17.08
N LEU A 129 1.32 -3.84 -16.61
CA LEU A 129 1.99 -5.08 -16.23
C LEU A 129 2.75 -5.60 -17.46
N THR A 130 4.09 -5.57 -17.42
CA THR A 130 4.95 -6.15 -18.46
C THR A 130 5.23 -7.62 -18.23
N ALA A 131 4.99 -8.14 -17.02
CA ALA A 131 5.03 -9.57 -16.79
C ALA A 131 3.97 -10.23 -17.68
N ASP A 132 4.41 -11.07 -18.63
CA ASP A 132 3.56 -11.96 -19.43
C ASP A 132 2.71 -12.84 -18.49
N ARG A 133 1.56 -12.32 -18.08
CA ARG A 133 0.64 -12.88 -17.08
C ARG A 133 1.22 -12.87 -15.64
N PRO A 134 0.44 -12.47 -14.62
CA PRO A 134 0.89 -12.56 -13.23
C PRO A 134 1.21 -14.03 -12.90
N SER A 135 2.48 -14.33 -12.62
CA SER A 135 2.95 -15.68 -12.32
C SER A 135 2.73 -16.08 -10.85
N THR A 136 2.41 -15.13 -9.98
CA THR A 136 2.10 -15.36 -8.56
C THR A 136 0.92 -14.51 -8.09
N ILE A 137 0.33 -14.91 -6.96
CA ILE A 137 -0.75 -14.14 -6.31
C ILE A 137 -0.28 -12.73 -5.89
N ILE A 138 1.00 -12.56 -5.54
CA ILE A 138 1.58 -11.26 -5.20
C ILE A 138 1.51 -10.33 -6.41
N HIS A 139 1.86 -10.79 -7.61
CA HIS A 139 1.73 -9.97 -8.83
C HIS A 139 0.28 -9.58 -9.09
N LEU A 140 -0.66 -10.51 -8.90
CA LEU A 140 -2.09 -10.24 -9.09
C LEU A 140 -2.60 -9.17 -8.11
N LEU A 141 -2.30 -9.33 -6.82
CA LEU A 141 -2.76 -8.39 -5.79
C LEU A 141 -2.06 -7.03 -5.90
N SER A 142 -0.76 -6.99 -6.19
CA SER A 142 -0.04 -5.74 -6.50
C SER A 142 -0.57 -5.07 -7.75
N GLY A 143 -0.89 -5.83 -8.81
CA GLY A 143 -1.53 -5.29 -10.00
C GLY A 143 -2.92 -4.72 -9.70
N TYR A 144 -3.69 -5.39 -8.83
CA TYR A 144 -5.00 -4.91 -8.39
C TYR A 144 -4.91 -3.59 -7.60
N THR A 145 -3.83 -3.33 -6.85
CA THR A 145 -3.68 -2.07 -6.12
C THR A 145 -3.26 -0.89 -7.00
N VAL A 146 -2.80 -1.16 -8.22
CA VAL A 146 -2.33 -0.18 -9.20
C VAL A 146 -3.35 0.08 -10.31
N ASN A 147 -4.02 -0.96 -10.79
CA ASN A 147 -4.90 -0.88 -11.95
C ASN A 147 -6.28 -0.31 -11.59
N ILE A 148 -6.73 0.67 -12.38
CA ILE A 148 -8.12 1.15 -12.38
C ILE A 148 -8.90 0.24 -13.33
N PRO A 149 -9.92 -0.51 -12.86
CA PRO A 149 -10.79 -1.27 -13.75
C PRO A 149 -11.47 -0.35 -14.77
N ASP A 150 -11.68 -0.83 -16.00
CA ASP A 150 -12.34 -0.05 -17.05
C ASP A 150 -13.73 0.47 -16.64
N SER A 151 -14.43 -0.27 -15.76
CA SER A 151 -15.70 0.15 -15.17
C SER A 151 -15.61 1.41 -14.31
N GLN A 152 -14.43 1.73 -13.76
CA GLN A 152 -14.16 2.96 -13.01
C GLN A 152 -13.61 4.08 -13.91
N LEU A 153 -13.10 3.77 -15.10
CA LEU A 153 -12.67 4.77 -16.09
C LEU A 153 -13.87 5.50 -16.73
N ALA A 154 -14.99 4.81 -16.92
CA ALA A 154 -16.22 5.40 -17.46
C ALA A 154 -16.79 6.54 -16.57
N LEU A 155 -16.57 6.50 -15.25
CA LEU A 155 -17.03 7.55 -14.32
C LEU A 155 -16.22 8.85 -14.40
N GLN A 156 -14.99 8.81 -14.91
CA GLN A 156 -14.16 10.01 -15.09
C GLN A 156 -14.43 10.75 -16.41
N GLN A 157 -15.33 10.23 -17.24
CA GLN A 157 -15.68 10.79 -18.55
C GLN A 157 -17.10 11.37 -18.62
N VAL A 158 -17.82 11.41 -17.50
CA VAL A 158 -19.11 12.10 -17.42
C VAL A 158 -18.85 13.56 -17.04
N PRO A 159 -19.26 14.55 -17.86
CA PRO A 159 -19.05 15.98 -17.59
C PRO A 159 -19.71 16.48 -16.30
#